data_AF-A0A7V6AR07-F1
#
_entry.id   AF-A0A7V6AR07-F1
#
_cell.length_a   1.000
_cell.length_b   1.000
_cell.length_c   1.000
_cell.angle_alpha   90.00
_cell.angle_beta   90.00
_cell.angle_gamma   90.00
#
_symmetry.space_group_name_H-M   'P 1'
#
loop_
_entity.id
_entity.type
_entity.pdbx_description
1 polymer ?
#
loop_
_entity_poly.entity_id
_entity_poly.type
_entity_poly.pdbx_seq_one_letter_code
_entity_poly.pdbx_strand_id
1 'polypeptide(L)' 'MHVGWLTYLYQFIVGGIFFAAGVIYVIKSGSANLKLSEDRKWVIALIVGYFGLATVFAVWTILAIHS' A
#
# COMPACT_ATOMS: atom_id res chain seq x y z
N MET A 1 -14.25 10.51 -16.95
CA MET A 1 -13.32 10.19 -15.85
C MET A 1 -11.91 10.45 -16.35
N HIS A 2 -11.15 11.34 -15.71
CA HIS A 2 -9.75 11.59 -16.10
C HIS A 2 -8.95 10.29 -16.02
N VAL A 3 -8.09 10.03 -17.01
CA VAL A 3 -7.24 8.83 -17.08
C VAL A 3 -6.43 8.64 -15.79
N GLY A 4 -6.04 9.74 -15.12
CA GLY A 4 -5.30 9.71 -13.85
C GLY A 4 -6.00 8.94 -12.73
N TRP A 5 -7.31 9.08 -12.55
CA TRP A 5 -8.05 8.34 -11.52
C TRP A 5 -8.15 6.86 -11.82
N LEU A 6 -8.31 6.49 -13.10
CA LEU A 6 -8.37 5.09 -13.50
C LEU A 6 -7.02 4.40 -13.30
N THR A 7 -5.92 5.06 -13.68
CA THR A 7 -4.55 4.58 -13.43
C THR A 7 -4.26 4.47 -11.94
N TYR A 8 -4.65 5.48 -11.15
CA TYR A 8 -4.51 5.46 -9.69
C TYR A 8 -5.23 4.26 -9.07
N LEU A 9 -6.52 4.10 -9.37
CA LEU A 9 -7.34 3.02 -8.82
C LEU A 9 -6.79 1.65 -9.26
N TYR A 10 -6.39 1.50 -10.52
CA TYR A 10 -5.76 0.26 -10.98
C TYR A 10 -4.49 -0.06 -10.18
N GLN A 11 -3.59 0.91 -10.04
CA GLN A 11 -2.30 0.69 -9.37
C GLN A 11 -2.46 0.34 -7.89
N PHE A 12 -3.35 1.02 -7.16
CA PHE A 12 -3.53 0.78 -5.72
C PHE A 12 -4.55 -0.32 -5.38
N ILE A 13 -5.50 -0.64 -6.26
CA ILE A 13 -6.35 -1.82 -6.03
C ILE A 13 -5.59 -3.09 -6.42
N VAL A 14 -5.10 -3.17 -7.65
CA VAL A 14 -4.38 -4.37 -8.14
C VAL A 14 -3.07 -4.53 -7.40
N GLY A 15 -2.28 -3.47 -7.28
CA GLY A 15 -1.05 -3.49 -6.48
C GLY A 15 -1.32 -3.79 -5.00
N GLY A 16 -2.47 -3.36 -4.47
CA GLY A 16 -2.87 -3.63 -3.09
C GLY A 16 -3.13 -5.11 -2.83
N ILE A 17 -3.74 -5.81 -3.81
CA ILE A 17 -3.93 -7.26 -3.74
C ILE A 17 -2.57 -7.98 -3.69
N PHE A 18 -1.64 -7.63 -4.57
CA PHE A 18 -0.30 -8.22 -4.58
C PHE A 18 0.49 -7.89 -3.32
N PHE A 19 0.40 -6.65 -2.84
CA PHE A 19 1.03 -6.22 -1.60
C PHE A 19 0.50 -7.02 -0.39
N ALA A 20 -0.83 -7.13 -0.26
CA ALA A 20 -1.46 -7.90 0.81
C ALA A 20 -1.07 -9.38 0.74
N ALA A 21 -1.06 -9.98 -0.46
CA ALA A 21 -0.62 -11.35 -0.65
C ALA A 21 0.84 -11.56 -0.22
N GLY A 22 1.74 -10.62 -0.57
CA GLY A 22 3.14 -10.64 -0.14
C GLY A 22 3.30 -10.53 1.38
N VAL A 23 2.59 -9.59 2.01
CA VAL A 23 2.60 -9.42 3.48
C VAL A 23 2.08 -10.68 4.17
N ILE A 24 0.96 -11.24 3.72
CA ILE A 24 0.41 -12.51 4.24
C ILE A 24 1.41 -13.65 4.07
N TYR A 25 2.08 -13.72 2.91
CA TYR A 25 3.07 -14.76 2.63
C TYR A 25 4.26 -14.67 3.59
N VAL A 26 4.84 -13.48 3.80
CA VAL A 26 5.98 -13.25 4.71
C VAL A 26 5.63 -13.57 6.18
N ILE A 27 4.39 -13.27 6.58
CA ILE A 27 3.90 -13.62 7.92
C ILE A 27 3.74 -15.15 8.04
N LYS A 28 3.14 -15.80 7.02
CA LYS A 28 2.91 -17.25 7.02
C LYS A 28 4.17 -18.08 6.88
N SER A 29 5.20 -17.57 6.20
CA SER A 29 6.50 -18.24 6.08
C SER A 29 7.29 -18.22 7.39
N GLY A 30 6.81 -17.51 8.42
CA GLY A 30 7.52 -17.31 9.69
C GLY A 30 8.68 -16.31 9.58
N SER A 31 8.85 -15.66 8.43
CA SER A 31 9.90 -14.65 8.20
C SER A 31 9.62 -13.35 8.94
N ALA A 32 8.34 -13.01 9.16
CA ALA A 32 7.93 -11.95 10.07
C ALA A 32 7.03 -12.53 11.16
N ASN A 33 7.51 -12.52 12.40
CA ASN A 33 6.77 -13.05 13.54
C ASN A 33 6.01 -11.93 14.25
N LEU A 34 4.70 -11.83 14.03
CA LEU A 34 3.85 -10.79 14.65
C LEU A 34 3.81 -10.82 16.18
N LYS A 35 4.27 -11.90 16.82
CA LYS A 35 4.44 -11.96 18.29
C LYS A 35 5.62 -11.12 18.76
N LEU A 36 6.65 -10.96 17.92
CA LEU A 36 7.78 -10.07 18.20
C LEU A 36 7.36 -8.63 17.95
N SER A 37 7.64 -7.76 18.92
CA SER A 37 7.26 -6.35 18.86
C SER A 37 8.01 -5.60 17.75
N GLU A 38 9.23 -6.00 17.41
CA GLU A 38 10.03 -5.41 16.33
C GLU A 38 9.46 -5.77 14.95
N ASP A 39 9.28 -7.07 14.65
CA ASP A 39 8.68 -7.52 13.40
C ASP A 39 7.29 -6.91 13.18
N ARG A 40 6.48 -6.84 14.25
CA ARG A 40 5.16 -6.21 14.18
C ARG A 40 5.25 -4.73 13.82
N LYS A 41 6.21 -3.98 14.38
CA LYS A 41 6.43 -2.57 14.01
C LYS A 41 6.76 -2.45 12.53
N TRP A 42 7.63 -3.32 12.00
CA TRP A 42 8.00 -3.30 10.59
C TRP A 42 6.85 -3.68 9.66
N VAL A 43 6.05 -4.69 10.00
CA VAL A 43 4.84 -5.03 9.23
C VAL A 43 3.83 -3.87 9.24
N ILE A 44 3.62 -3.24 10.39
CA ILE A 44 2.75 -2.04 10.50
C ILE A 44 3.33 -0.90 9.67
N ALA A 45 4.63 -0.63 9.74
CA ALA A 45 5.29 0.40 8.96
C ALA A 45 5.17 0.15 7.45
N LEU A 46 5.24 -1.12 7.02
CA LEU A 46 5.02 -1.51 5.62
C LEU A 46 3.60 -1.16 5.17
N ILE A 47 2.60 -1.53 5.97
CA ILE A 47 1.18 -1.26 5.68
C ILE A 47 0.92 0.24 5.65
N VAL A 48 1.40 0.97 6.66
CA VAL A 48 1.29 2.43 6.73
C VAL A 48 2.00 3.10 5.55
N GLY A 49 3.17 2.62 5.16
CA GLY A 49 3.90 3.12 4.00
C GLY A 49 3.13 2.95 2.70
N TYR A 50 2.47 1.81 2.51
CA TYR A 50 1.62 1.56 1.36
C TYR A 50 0.44 2.55 1.27
N PHE A 51 -0.31 2.71 2.36
CA PHE A 51 -1.43 3.66 2.41
C PHE A 51 -0.98 5.12 2.36
N GLY A 52 0.19 5.43 2.93
CA GLY A 52 0.82 6.75 2.83
C GLY A 52 1.14 7.09 1.38
N LEU A 53 1.76 6.16 0.64
CA LEU A 53 2.03 6.32 -0.79
C LEU A 53 0.73 6.48 -1.60
N ALA A 54 -0.29 5.66 -1.31
CA ALA A 54 -1.61 5.77 -1.93
C ALA A 54 -2.25 7.14 -1.69
N THR A 55 -2.07 7.70 -0.49
CA THR A 55 -2.60 9.03 -0.14
C THR A 55 -1.87 10.13 -0.88
N VAL A 56 -0.54 10.08 -0.93
CA VAL A 56 0.28 11.06 -1.69
C VAL A 56 -0.10 11.08 -3.16
N PHE A 57 -0.26 9.90 -3.79
CA PHE A 57 -0.69 9.81 -5.17
C PHE A 57 -2.12 10.31 -5.39
N ALA A 58 -3.04 10.06 -4.44
CA ALA A 58 -4.40 10.60 -4.52
C ALA A 58 -4.39 12.13 -4.46
N VAL A 59 -3.64 12.72 -3.52
CA VAL A 59 -3.48 14.17 -3.40
C VAL A 59 -2.90 14.75 -4.68
N TRP A 60 -1.85 14.12 -5.24
CA TRP A 60 -1.24 14.59 -6.49
C TRP A 60 -2.19 14.49 -7.68
N THR A 61 -3.00 13.44 -7.75
CA THR A 61 -4.03 13.27 -8.80
C THR A 61 -5.09 14.37 -8.69
N ILE A 62 -5.53 14.71 -7.48
CA ILE A 62 -6.46 15.82 -7.24
C ILE A 62 -5.84 17.14 -7.68
N LEU A 63 -4.61 17.41 -7.27
CA LEU A 63 -3.88 18.64 -7.64
C LEU A 63 -3.72 18.76 -9.15
N ALA A 64 -3.34 17.68 -9.83
CA ALA A 64 -3.14 17.65 -11.28
C ALA A 64 -4.43 17.85 -12.09
N ILE A 65 -5.59 17.56 -11.51
CA ILE A 65 -6.89 17.77 -12.16
C ILE A 65 -7.39 19.20 -11.95
N HIS A 66 -6.97 19.87 -10.87
CA HIS A 66 -7.34 21.24 -10.53
C HIS A 66 -6.33 22.31 -10.97
N SER A 67 -5.15 21.90 -11.45
CA SER A 67 -4.12 22.75 -12.07
C SER A 67 -4.27 22.80 -13.59
#